data_AF-A0AA35MJR5-F1
#
_entry.id   AF-A0AA35MJR5-F1
#
_cell.length_a   1.000
_cell.length_b   1.000
_cell.length_c   1.000
_cell.angle_alpha   90.00
_cell.angle_beta   90.00
_cell.angle_gamma   90.00
#
_symmetry.space_group_name_H-M   'P 1'
#
loop_
_entity.id
_entity.type
_entity.pdbx_description
1 polymer ?
#
loop_
_entity_poly.entity_id
_entity_poly.type
_entity_poly.pdbx_seq_one_letter_code
_entity_poly.pdbx_strand_id
1 'polypeptide(L)'
;ISRQAATSDHLPPGFFVQSPIQFSNRRLQPLDRPETMRPTQALMVGKYRHLKLTTKDVGRGFYKGNRTGSMGRHTKYGGYVIEWNKVRTYVVPKDLPQFELKPFVSKQIKQKPGDYKGLSKGASDPYFYVEQWKRFNGID
;
A
#
# COMPACT_ATOMS: atom_id res chain seq x y z
N ILE A 1 23.68 83.75 39.95
CA ILE A 1 23.17 84.62 38.86
C ILE A 1 21.66 84.40 38.79
N SER A 2 20.90 85.47 38.99
CA SER A 2 19.43 85.59 38.96
C SER A 2 18.80 84.90 37.72
N ARG A 3 17.54 84.47 37.68
CA ARG A 3 16.25 85.11 38.02
C ARG A 3 15.14 84.02 38.10
N GLN A 4 14.30 84.05 39.15
CA GLN A 4 12.85 84.43 39.13
C GLN A 4 11.92 83.34 38.57
N ALA A 5 10.65 83.17 38.98
CA ALA A 5 9.79 83.51 40.12
C ALA A 5 8.44 82.81 39.80
N ALA A 6 7.67 82.32 40.78
CA ALA A 6 6.34 82.84 41.15
C ALA A 6 5.26 82.80 40.02
N THR A 7 4.00 82.40 40.18
CA THR A 7 3.13 82.18 41.35
C THR A 7 1.76 81.67 40.83
N SER A 8 1.06 80.93 41.69
CA SER A 8 -0.39 80.74 41.85
C SER A 8 -1.38 81.41 40.89
N ASP A 9 -2.47 80.69 40.57
CA ASP A 9 -3.85 81.23 40.65
C ASP A 9 -4.94 80.14 40.77
N HIS A 10 -5.74 80.30 41.84
CA HIS A 10 -7.18 80.06 42.08
C HIS A 10 -8.02 78.86 41.55
N LEU A 11 -8.67 78.18 42.52
CA LEU A 11 -9.81 77.23 42.46
C LEU A 11 -11.16 77.92 42.10
N PRO A 12 -12.28 77.22 41.72
CA PRO A 12 -13.20 76.63 42.72
C PRO A 12 -13.98 75.33 42.29
N PRO A 13 -14.77 74.72 43.21
CA PRO A 13 -15.23 73.34 43.16
C PRO A 13 -16.68 73.17 42.68
N GLY A 14 -17.07 71.95 42.30
CA GLY A 14 -18.50 71.61 42.30
C GLY A 14 -18.91 70.41 41.44
N PHE A 15 -19.42 69.39 42.14
CA PHE A 15 -20.51 68.49 41.75
C PHE A 15 -20.38 67.63 40.48
N PHE A 16 -20.41 66.30 40.65
CA PHE A 16 -21.64 65.50 40.44
C PHE A 16 -21.30 64.00 40.24
N VAL A 17 -21.82 63.20 41.18
CA VAL A 17 -22.36 61.84 41.05
C VAL A 17 -21.50 60.71 40.48
N GLN A 18 -21.39 59.67 41.32
CA GLN A 18 -20.91 58.32 41.01
C GLN A 18 -21.54 57.80 39.71
N SER A 19 -20.70 57.52 38.70
CA SER A 19 -21.07 56.60 37.63
C SER A 19 -20.63 55.19 38.03
N PRO A 20 -21.51 54.18 37.86
CA PRO A 20 -21.28 52.83 38.35
C PRO A 20 -20.11 52.18 37.63
N ILE A 21 -19.31 51.42 38.38
CA ILE A 21 -18.33 50.47 37.86
C ILE A 21 -19.04 49.64 36.79
N GLN A 22 -18.73 49.91 35.52
CA GLN A 22 -19.19 49.06 34.42
C GLN A 22 -18.43 47.74 34.55
N PHE A 23 -19.05 46.77 35.22
CA PHE A 23 -18.73 45.37 35.05
C PHE A 23 -18.96 45.06 33.58
N SER A 24 -17.88 45.12 32.79
CA SER A 24 -17.90 44.58 31.45
C SER A 24 -18.30 43.12 31.57
N ASN A 25 -19.40 42.77 30.90
CA ASN A 25 -19.84 41.41 30.70
C ASN A 25 -18.68 40.62 30.08
N ARG A 26 -17.87 39.97 30.91
CA ARG A 26 -17.12 38.78 30.48
C ARG A 26 -18.18 37.72 30.23
N ARG A 27 -18.68 37.72 28.99
CA ARG A 27 -19.35 36.57 28.39
C ARG A 27 -18.44 35.38 28.68
N LEU A 28 -18.85 34.51 29.60
CA LEU A 28 -18.20 33.24 29.82
C LEU A 28 -18.19 32.55 28.46
N GLN A 29 -17.00 32.38 27.87
CA GLN A 29 -16.82 31.54 26.70
C GLN A 29 -17.45 30.19 27.05
N PRO A 30 -18.37 29.64 26.24
CA PRO A 30 -18.91 28.32 26.53
C PRO A 30 -17.74 27.35 26.62
N LEU A 31 -17.60 26.68 27.77
CA LEU A 31 -16.58 25.69 28.06
C LEU A 31 -16.41 24.75 26.86
N ASP A 32 -15.28 24.87 26.19
CA ASP A 32 -14.92 24.07 25.03
C ASP A 32 -15.12 22.59 25.39
N ARG A 33 -16.07 21.95 24.69
CA ARG A 33 -16.14 20.48 24.64
C ARG A 33 -14.73 19.97 24.34
N PRO A 34 -14.24 18.87 24.97
CA PRO A 34 -12.88 18.41 24.72
C PRO A 34 -12.69 18.33 23.20
N GLU A 35 -11.74 19.13 22.71
CA GLU A 35 -11.51 19.30 21.29
C GLU A 35 -11.46 17.93 20.63
N THR A 36 -12.35 17.70 19.67
CA THR A 36 -12.33 16.48 18.88
C THR A 36 -10.92 16.30 18.34
N MET A 37 -10.25 15.18 18.69
CA MET A 37 -8.88 14.88 18.29
C MET A 37 -8.69 15.17 16.80
N ARG A 38 -7.96 16.25 16.49
CA ARG A 38 -7.66 16.61 15.10
C ARG A 38 -6.44 15.81 14.65
N PRO A 39 -6.51 15.06 13.54
CA PRO A 39 -5.36 14.34 13.02
C PRO A 39 -4.24 15.32 12.67
N THR A 40 -2.99 14.97 13.00
CA THR A 40 -1.81 15.78 12.68
C THR A 40 -1.63 15.94 11.16
N GLN A 41 -0.90 16.96 10.71
CA GLN A 41 -0.70 17.25 9.28
C GLN A 41 -0.24 16.04 8.45
N ALA A 42 0.51 15.11 9.05
CA ALA A 42 0.95 13.88 8.40
C ALA A 42 -0.20 12.88 8.13
N LEU A 43 -1.25 12.92 8.93
CA LEU A 43 -2.44 12.07 8.83
C LEU A 43 -3.60 12.75 8.09
N MET A 44 -3.44 14.02 7.68
CA MET A 44 -4.45 14.74 6.90
C MET A 44 -4.59 14.18 5.47
N VAL A 45 -5.82 14.26 4.95
CA VAL A 45 -6.30 13.73 3.66
C VAL A 45 -5.42 14.11 2.46
N GLY A 46 -4.68 15.22 2.52
CA GLY A 46 -3.84 15.70 1.43
C GLY A 46 -2.82 14.69 0.90
N LYS A 47 -2.27 13.82 1.75
CA LYS A 47 -1.30 12.79 1.32
C LYS A 47 -1.95 11.57 0.64
N TYR A 48 -3.21 11.27 0.95
CA TYR A 48 -3.92 10.10 0.41
C TYR A 48 -4.43 10.31 -1.03
N ARG A 49 -4.59 11.56 -1.48
CA ARG A 49 -5.11 11.90 -2.81
C ARG A 49 -4.19 11.53 -3.97
N HIS A 50 -2.89 11.33 -3.72
CA HIS A 50 -1.91 10.96 -4.74
C HIS A 50 -1.57 9.46 -4.77
N LEU A 51 -2.20 8.66 -3.92
CA LEU A 51 -2.04 7.21 -3.94
C LEU A 51 -2.78 6.60 -5.13
N LYS A 52 -2.27 5.49 -5.64
CA LYS A 52 -2.92 4.76 -6.73
C LYS A 52 -4.23 4.15 -6.25
N LEU A 53 -5.32 4.43 -6.97
CA LEU A 53 -6.64 3.90 -6.65
C LEU A 53 -6.66 2.37 -6.65
N THR A 54 -7.22 1.83 -5.57
CA THR A 54 -7.61 0.45 -5.36
C THR A 54 -9.11 0.29 -5.58
N THR A 55 -9.56 -0.96 -5.68
CA THR A 55 -10.99 -1.28 -5.81
C THR A 55 -11.85 -0.84 -4.62
N LYS A 56 -11.24 -0.46 -3.49
CA LYS A 56 -11.94 -0.13 -2.24
C LYS A 56 -11.95 1.37 -1.95
N ASP A 57 -11.25 2.17 -2.74
CA ASP A 57 -11.12 3.61 -2.50
C ASP A 57 -12.31 4.40 -3.06
N VAL A 58 -13.00 3.85 -4.05
CA VAL A 58 -14.05 4.53 -4.83
C VAL A 58 -15.28 3.64 -4.99
N GLY A 59 -16.44 4.26 -5.23
CA GLY A 59 -17.73 3.59 -5.36
C GLY A 59 -18.00 3.01 -6.75
N ARG A 60 -19.26 3.11 -7.19
CA ARG A 60 -19.74 2.51 -8.44
C ARG A 60 -19.00 3.07 -9.67
N GLY A 61 -18.81 2.23 -10.68
CA GLY A 61 -18.21 2.61 -11.97
C GLY A 61 -16.70 2.39 -12.08
N PHE A 62 -15.99 2.17 -10.96
CA PHE A 62 -14.58 1.78 -10.99
C PHE A 62 -14.42 0.27 -10.85
N TYR A 63 -13.95 -0.38 -11.91
CA TYR A 63 -13.58 -1.80 -11.88
C TYR A 63 -12.09 -1.95 -12.15
N LYS A 64 -11.41 -2.74 -11.31
CA LYS A 64 -10.00 -3.09 -11.47
C LYS A 64 -9.82 -4.58 -11.21
N GLY A 65 -9.30 -5.31 -12.19
CA GLY A 65 -9.13 -6.76 -12.12
C GLY A 65 -7.91 -7.21 -11.30
N ASN A 66 -7.93 -8.48 -10.88
CA ASN A 66 -6.86 -9.12 -10.09
C ASN A 66 -5.98 -10.09 -10.91
N ARG A 67 -5.83 -9.84 -12.22
CA ARG A 67 -5.01 -10.66 -13.13
C ARG A 67 -5.42 -12.15 -13.19
N THR A 68 -6.70 -12.45 -13.03
CA THR A 68 -7.23 -13.82 -13.17
C THR A 68 -7.23 -14.32 -14.61
N GLY A 69 -6.94 -13.46 -15.59
CA GLY A 69 -7.01 -13.76 -17.02
C GLY A 69 -8.45 -13.75 -17.56
N SER A 70 -8.60 -13.73 -18.89
CA SER A 70 -9.92 -13.81 -19.54
C SER A 70 -10.24 -15.26 -19.88
N MET A 71 -11.24 -15.84 -19.23
CA MET A 71 -11.68 -17.22 -19.44
C MET A 71 -12.80 -17.34 -20.48
N GLY A 72 -13.03 -16.27 -21.24
CA GLY A 72 -14.18 -16.16 -22.12
C GLY A 72 -14.39 -14.74 -22.63
N ARG A 73 -15.66 -14.38 -22.85
CA ARG A 73 -16.06 -13.09 -23.45
C ARG A 73 -17.36 -12.56 -22.83
N HIS A 74 -17.45 -11.23 -22.70
CA HIS A 74 -18.70 -10.55 -22.36
C HIS A 74 -19.72 -10.58 -23.52
N THR A 75 -20.99 -10.73 -23.18
CA THR A 75 -22.12 -10.65 -24.12
C THR A 75 -22.62 -9.21 -24.26
N LYS A 76 -23.40 -8.94 -25.31
CA LYS A 76 -24.03 -7.62 -25.53
C LYS A 76 -24.89 -7.15 -24.35
N TYR A 77 -25.49 -8.08 -23.62
CA TYR A 77 -26.44 -7.82 -22.54
C TYR A 77 -25.83 -7.92 -21.14
N GLY A 78 -24.48 -7.87 -21.03
CA GLY A 78 -23.78 -7.85 -19.74
C GLY A 78 -23.49 -9.22 -19.12
N GLY A 79 -23.96 -10.32 -19.71
CA GLY A 79 -23.55 -11.69 -19.33
C GLY A 79 -22.11 -12.02 -19.73
N TYR A 80 -21.63 -13.20 -19.32
CA TYR A 80 -20.29 -13.71 -19.65
C TYR A 80 -20.38 -15.16 -20.14
N VAL A 81 -19.77 -15.47 -21.28
CA VAL A 81 -19.69 -16.83 -21.86
C VAL A 81 -18.29 -17.37 -21.66
N ILE A 82 -18.18 -18.57 -21.08
CA ILE A 82 -16.90 -19.25 -20.82
C ILE A 82 -16.42 -19.94 -22.11
N GLU A 83 -15.16 -19.74 -22.45
CA GLU A 83 -14.47 -20.39 -23.55
C GLU A 83 -13.51 -21.45 -22.97
N TRP A 84 -13.89 -22.73 -23.05
CA TRP A 84 -13.19 -23.82 -22.37
C TRP A 84 -11.73 -24.02 -22.80
N ASN A 85 -11.38 -23.64 -24.02
CA ASN A 85 -9.99 -23.63 -24.51
C ASN A 85 -9.08 -22.62 -23.80
N LYS A 86 -9.64 -21.61 -23.12
CA LYS A 86 -8.89 -20.62 -22.32
C LYS A 86 -8.84 -20.99 -20.84
N VAL A 87 -9.64 -21.97 -20.41
CA VAL A 87 -9.71 -22.39 -19.01
C VAL A 87 -8.45 -23.19 -18.68
N ARG A 88 -7.74 -22.76 -17.63
CA ARG A 88 -6.51 -23.41 -17.18
C ARG A 88 -6.84 -24.68 -16.40
N THR A 89 -6.19 -25.79 -16.77
CA THR A 89 -6.26 -27.07 -16.05
C THR A 89 -4.89 -27.43 -15.49
N TYR A 90 -4.86 -28.03 -14.30
CA TYR A 90 -3.64 -28.58 -13.72
C TYR A 90 -3.66 -30.09 -13.88
N VAL A 91 -2.83 -30.63 -14.77
CA VAL A 91 -2.78 -32.06 -15.07
C VAL A 91 -2.03 -32.79 -13.97
N VAL A 92 -2.73 -33.65 -13.25
CA VAL A 92 -2.15 -34.48 -12.19
C VAL A 92 -1.75 -35.83 -12.79
N PRO A 93 -0.49 -36.29 -12.60
CA PRO A 93 -0.06 -37.63 -13.02
C PRO A 93 -0.87 -38.73 -12.32
N LYS A 94 -1.17 -39.83 -13.03
CA LYS A 94 -2.07 -40.89 -12.53
C LYS A 94 -1.57 -41.56 -11.24
N ASP A 95 -0.27 -41.87 -11.17
CA ASP A 95 0.32 -42.67 -10.09
C ASP A 95 1.06 -41.81 -9.04
N LEU A 96 0.70 -40.53 -8.91
CA LEU A 96 1.33 -39.60 -7.96
C LEU A 96 1.29 -40.11 -6.50
N PRO A 97 0.20 -40.75 -6.00
CA PRO A 97 0.16 -41.23 -4.62
C PRO A 97 1.12 -42.40 -4.35
N GLN A 98 1.47 -43.19 -5.38
CA GLN A 98 2.36 -44.34 -5.28
C GLN A 98 3.82 -43.96 -5.58
N PHE A 99 4.07 -42.70 -5.96
CA PHE A 99 5.39 -42.25 -6.36
C PHE A 99 6.32 -42.06 -5.15
N GLU A 100 7.51 -42.65 -5.22
CA GLU A 100 8.44 -42.69 -4.08
C GLU A 100 9.20 -41.37 -3.86
N LEU A 101 9.30 -40.51 -4.89
CA LEU A 101 10.06 -39.26 -4.76
C LEU A 101 9.33 -38.28 -3.83
N LYS A 102 10.07 -37.82 -2.82
CA LYS A 102 9.60 -36.87 -1.80
C LYS A 102 10.18 -35.47 -2.06
N PRO A 103 9.54 -34.41 -1.54
CA PRO A 103 10.07 -33.05 -1.64
C PRO A 103 11.41 -32.83 -0.89
N PHE A 104 11.81 -33.79 -0.04
CA PHE A 104 13.04 -33.72 0.74
C PHE A 104 13.89 -34.97 0.52
N VAL A 105 15.21 -34.76 0.59
CA VAL A 105 16.23 -35.80 0.51
C VAL A 105 16.88 -35.98 1.88
N SER A 106 17.31 -37.20 2.22
CA SER A 106 18.04 -37.46 3.47
C SER A 106 19.36 -36.67 3.51
N LYS A 107 19.67 -36.07 4.68
CA LYS A 107 20.93 -35.32 4.91
C LYS A 107 22.18 -36.20 4.79
N GLN A 108 22.03 -37.52 4.85
CA GLN A 108 23.15 -38.45 4.66
C GLN A 108 23.64 -38.49 3.20
N ILE A 109 22.79 -38.11 2.25
CA ILE A 109 23.12 -38.10 0.82
C ILE A 109 23.91 -36.80 0.53
N LYS A 110 25.16 -36.96 0.09
CA LYS A 110 26.00 -35.82 -0.31
C LYS A 110 25.56 -35.28 -1.67
N GLN A 111 25.52 -33.95 -1.79
CA GLN A 111 25.26 -33.31 -3.08
C GLN A 111 26.44 -33.57 -4.03
N LYS A 112 26.14 -34.07 -5.24
CA LYS A 112 27.13 -34.31 -6.29
C LYS A 112 26.83 -33.41 -7.49
N PRO A 113 27.77 -32.55 -7.93
CA PRO A 113 27.60 -31.80 -9.16
C PRO A 113 27.69 -32.72 -10.38
N GLY A 114 27.02 -32.35 -11.47
CA GLY A 114 27.14 -33.07 -12.74
C GLY A 114 28.56 -32.97 -13.31
N ASP A 115 29.02 -34.04 -13.97
CA ASP A 115 30.35 -34.10 -14.56
C ASP A 115 30.28 -33.68 -16.03
N TYR A 116 30.52 -32.39 -16.28
CA TYR A 116 30.49 -31.78 -17.62
C TYR A 116 31.83 -31.13 -17.99
N LYS A 117 32.93 -31.66 -17.45
CA LYS A 117 34.27 -31.13 -17.69
C LYS A 117 34.64 -31.26 -19.16
N GLY A 118 35.20 -30.19 -19.74
CA GLY A 118 35.62 -30.19 -21.15
C GLY A 118 34.51 -29.90 -22.16
N LEU A 119 33.25 -29.80 -21.72
CA LEU A 119 32.14 -29.40 -22.59
C LEU A 119 32.01 -27.88 -22.57
N SER A 120 32.20 -27.22 -23.72
CA SER A 120 32.07 -25.77 -23.84
C SER A 120 30.68 -25.25 -23.45
N LYS A 121 29.64 -26.10 -23.58
CA LYS A 121 28.24 -25.77 -23.28
C LYS A 121 27.70 -26.48 -22.03
N GLY A 122 28.55 -27.20 -21.30
CA GLY A 122 28.17 -27.94 -20.10
C GLY A 122 27.02 -28.93 -20.34
N ALA A 123 26.03 -28.94 -19.43
CA ALA A 123 24.86 -29.83 -19.50
C ALA A 123 23.98 -29.62 -20.75
N SER A 124 24.06 -28.46 -21.39
CA SER A 124 23.25 -28.11 -22.56
C SER A 124 23.96 -28.40 -23.89
N ASP A 125 25.08 -29.12 -23.88
CA ASP A 125 25.80 -29.49 -25.09
C ASP A 125 24.99 -30.49 -25.95
N PRO A 126 24.62 -30.13 -27.20
CA PRO A 126 23.83 -31.02 -28.05
C PRO A 126 24.56 -32.31 -28.43
N TYR A 127 25.88 -32.28 -28.61
CA TYR A 127 26.63 -33.48 -28.99
C TYR A 127 26.65 -34.50 -27.86
N PHE A 128 26.84 -34.02 -26.62
CA PHE A 128 26.77 -34.86 -25.42
C PHE A 128 25.40 -35.53 -25.27
N TYR A 129 24.30 -34.79 -25.51
CA TYR A 129 22.96 -35.36 -25.50
C TYR A 129 22.79 -36.47 -26.54
N VAL A 130 23.20 -36.23 -27.79
CA VAL A 130 23.08 -37.22 -28.87
C VAL A 130 23.89 -38.48 -28.57
N GLU A 131 25.10 -38.35 -28.03
CA GLU A 131 25.88 -39.50 -27.56
C GLU A 131 25.15 -40.27 -26.46
N GLN A 132 24.58 -39.57 -25.48
CA GLN A 132 23.88 -40.21 -24.38
C GLN A 132 22.62 -40.95 -24.86
N TRP A 133 21.90 -40.37 -25.81
CA TRP A 133 20.76 -40.99 -26.47
C TRP A 133 21.18 -42.26 -27.24
N LYS A 134 22.25 -42.19 -28.06
CA LYS A 134 22.78 -43.39 -28.76
C LYS A 134 23.16 -44.50 -27.80
N ARG A 135 23.71 -44.17 -26.64
CA ARG A 135 24.13 -45.13 -25.61
C ARG A 135 22.96 -45.83 -24.93
N PHE A 136 21.85 -45.13 -24.68
CA PHE A 136 20.73 -45.67 -23.90
C PHE A 136 19.53 -46.12 -24.74
N ASN A 137 19.20 -45.39 -25.81
CA ASN A 137 17.92 -45.50 -26.52
C ASN A 137 18.11 -45.52 -28.06
N GLY A 138 19.24 -45.99 -28.58
CA GLY A 138 19.58 -45.88 -30.02
C GLY A 138 18.70 -46.68 -31.01
N ILE A 139 17.58 -47.24 -30.56
CA ILE A 139 16.64 -48.07 -31.33
C ILE A 139 15.26 -47.38 -31.46
N ASP A 140 14.97 -46.36 -30.64
CA ASP A 140 13.69 -45.62 -30.64
C ASP A 140 13.54 -44.63 -31.80
#